data_AF-A0AA96JK10-F1
#
_entry.id   AF-A0AA96JK10-F1
#
_cell.length_a   1.000
_cell.length_b   1.000
_cell.length_c   1.000
_cell.angle_alpha   90.00
_cell.angle_beta   90.00
_cell.angle_gamma   90.00
#
_symmetry.space_group_name_H-M   'P 1'
#
loop_
_entity.id
_entity.type
_entity.pdbx_description
1 polymer ?
#
loop_
_entity_poly.entity_id
_entity_poly.type
_entity_poly.pdbx_seq_one_letter_code
_entity_poly.pdbx_strand_id
1 'polypeptide(L)'
;MTTAWTAGAEDDRDERGGIRTALAGLTTRGRSFLAAGVAAAICAYVLGQSDLLRVGLLLAVLPLVCAAVLYRTRYRVAGSRRLTPARVPAGSEARVHLRMDNVSRLPTGLLMLQDRVPYVLGPRPRFVLDRVEPGGRREVSYRVRSDLRGRYPLGPLQLRLTDPFGMCELTRSFSTFDTLTVIPRVEPLPPVRLSGEAKGYGDGRQRSLALAGEDDVIPRGYRHGDDLRRVHWRSTARYGELMVRREEQPQRARCTVLLDTRGIAFRGAGPDSAFEWAVAGAASVLVHMLERGFSVRLLTDTGSSVPGEGADGFAGASQESADAAGLMMDTLAVIDHSDGAGLSRAYDVLRGGNEGLLVAFLGDLDEVQAAVAAKMRQRSGGAVAFVLDSGTWVREATDVPGTEDDTEERLRMLREAGWTAVRVPRGASVDEVWRQADRERTGVGVAGGTGYGEGLS
;
A
#
# COMPACT_ATOMS: atom_id res chain seq x y z
N MET A 1 -39.66 11.36 47.07
CA MET A 1 -38.62 12.35 47.44
C MET A 1 -37.39 11.51 47.76
N THR A 2 -36.26 11.53 47.07
CA THR A 2 -35.53 12.67 46.49
C THR A 2 -34.45 12.10 45.56
N THR A 3 -34.48 12.40 44.25
CA THR A 3 -33.36 12.14 43.32
C THR A 3 -33.43 13.17 42.20
N ALA A 4 -32.88 14.35 42.45
CA ALA A 4 -32.81 15.44 41.48
C ALA A 4 -31.62 16.36 41.78
N TRP A 5 -30.39 15.84 41.86
CA TRP A 5 -29.19 16.66 42.09
C TRP A 5 -27.92 15.98 41.54
N THR A 6 -27.83 15.76 40.23
CA THR A 6 -26.53 15.46 39.57
C THR A 6 -26.42 15.96 38.11
N ALA A 7 -27.52 16.26 37.42
CA ALA A 7 -27.47 16.72 36.01
C ALA A 7 -26.89 18.12 35.78
N GLY A 8 -26.88 19.01 36.81
CA GLY A 8 -26.45 20.39 36.64
C GLY A 8 -24.94 20.63 36.66
N ALA A 9 -24.13 19.68 37.14
CA ALA A 9 -22.69 19.91 37.35
C ALA A 9 -21.79 19.51 36.17
N GLU A 10 -22.29 18.69 35.23
CA GLU A 10 -21.63 18.40 33.95
C GLU A 10 -21.96 19.46 32.89
N ASP A 11 -23.21 19.94 32.85
CA ASP A 11 -23.66 21.02 31.97
C ASP A 11 -22.91 22.34 32.27
N ASP A 12 -22.75 22.70 33.55
CA ASP A 12 -22.05 23.92 33.99
C ASP A 12 -20.51 23.84 33.75
N ARG A 13 -19.92 22.63 33.64
CA ARG A 13 -18.50 22.45 33.25
C ARG A 13 -18.30 22.59 31.75
N ASP A 14 -19.21 22.05 30.94
CA ASP A 14 -19.21 22.22 29.49
C ASP A 14 -19.55 23.67 29.09
N GLU A 15 -20.44 24.36 29.81
CA GLU A 15 -20.74 25.78 29.61
C GLU A 15 -19.57 26.69 29.98
N ARG A 16 -18.90 26.46 31.12
CA ARG A 16 -17.70 27.22 31.52
C ARG A 16 -16.51 26.96 30.59
N GLY A 17 -16.36 25.73 30.11
CA GLY A 17 -15.39 25.38 29.05
C GLY A 17 -15.72 26.06 27.72
N GLY A 18 -17.01 26.13 27.40
CA GLY A 18 -17.55 26.76 26.20
C GLY A 18 -17.33 28.27 26.13
N ILE A 19 -17.63 28.99 27.22
CA ILE A 19 -17.43 30.44 27.32
C ILE A 19 -15.95 30.80 27.21
N ARG A 20 -15.07 30.03 27.88
CA ARG A 20 -13.61 30.23 27.76
C ARG A 20 -13.11 29.99 26.35
N THR A 21 -13.63 28.97 25.67
CA THR A 21 -13.29 28.67 24.27
C THR A 21 -13.78 29.77 23.32
N ALA A 22 -14.99 30.28 23.53
CA ALA A 22 -15.56 31.36 22.75
C ALA A 22 -14.77 32.68 22.92
N LEU A 23 -14.40 33.03 24.15
CA LEU A 23 -13.59 34.22 24.45
C LEU A 23 -12.13 34.07 24.00
N ALA A 24 -11.56 32.85 24.03
CA ALA A 24 -10.23 32.58 23.48
C ALA A 24 -10.18 32.84 21.97
N GLY A 25 -11.31 32.67 21.27
CA GLY A 25 -11.47 32.98 19.86
C GLY A 25 -11.53 34.47 19.51
N LEU A 26 -11.57 35.39 20.48
CA LEU A 26 -11.58 36.83 20.17
C LEU A 26 -10.26 37.24 19.48
N THR A 27 -10.37 37.83 18.30
CA THR A 27 -9.24 38.37 17.53
C THR A 27 -8.72 39.65 18.19
N THR A 28 -7.60 40.19 17.69
CA THR A 28 -7.09 41.49 18.14
C THR A 28 -8.17 42.58 18.02
N ARG A 29 -8.97 42.58 16.94
CA ARG A 29 -10.09 43.53 16.77
C ARG A 29 -11.17 43.33 17.83
N GLY A 30 -11.59 42.09 18.07
CA GLY A 30 -12.61 41.81 19.10
C GLY A 30 -12.16 42.22 20.50
N ARG A 31 -10.89 41.97 20.83
CA ARG A 31 -10.30 42.39 22.12
C ARG A 31 -10.21 43.91 22.25
N SER A 32 -9.81 44.62 21.19
CA SER A 32 -9.77 46.08 21.19
C SER A 32 -11.16 46.70 21.33
N PHE A 33 -12.18 46.18 20.64
CA PHE A 33 -13.56 46.64 20.78
C PHE A 33 -14.12 46.39 22.18
N LEU A 34 -13.86 45.22 22.75
CA LEU A 34 -14.25 44.90 24.12
C LEU A 34 -13.56 45.82 25.14
N ALA A 35 -12.25 46.04 25.00
CA ALA A 35 -11.48 46.93 25.87
C ALA A 35 -11.95 48.40 25.75
N ALA A 36 -12.18 48.89 24.53
CA ALA A 36 -12.69 50.23 24.30
C ALA A 36 -14.11 50.41 24.88
N GLY A 37 -14.98 49.41 24.73
CA GLY A 37 -16.32 49.42 25.30
C GLY A 37 -16.31 49.46 26.83
N VAL A 38 -15.46 48.64 27.46
CA VAL A 38 -15.27 48.65 28.92
C VAL A 38 -14.70 49.98 29.41
N ALA A 39 -13.67 50.52 28.74
CA ALA A 39 -13.11 51.82 29.09
C ALA A 39 -14.14 52.95 28.96
N ALA A 40 -14.92 52.98 27.87
CA ALA A 40 -15.99 53.95 27.68
C ALA A 40 -17.08 53.84 28.75
N ALA A 41 -17.45 52.62 29.17
CA ALA A 41 -18.42 52.42 30.25
C ALA A 41 -17.90 52.92 31.60
N ILE A 42 -16.61 52.73 31.90
CA ILE A 42 -15.97 53.26 33.12
C ILE A 42 -15.96 54.79 33.08
N CYS A 43 -15.54 55.39 31.96
CA CYS A 43 -15.56 56.85 31.80
C CYS A 43 -16.97 57.42 31.93
N ALA A 44 -17.98 56.74 31.35
CA ALA A 44 -19.37 57.15 31.46
C ALA A 44 -19.88 57.15 32.91
N TYR A 45 -19.49 56.14 33.70
CA TYR A 45 -19.83 56.06 35.11
C TYR A 45 -19.20 57.19 35.92
N VAL A 46 -17.91 57.50 35.67
CA VAL A 46 -17.19 58.59 36.35
C VAL A 46 -17.73 59.97 35.97
N LEU A 47 -18.07 60.18 34.70
CA LEU A 47 -18.54 61.47 34.16
C LEU A 47 -20.06 61.67 34.30
N GLY A 48 -20.81 60.64 34.73
CA GLY A 48 -22.27 60.68 34.83
C GLY A 48 -22.99 60.82 33.48
N GLN A 49 -22.33 60.51 32.35
CA GLN A 49 -22.93 60.63 31.02
C GLN A 49 -23.59 59.32 30.56
N SER A 50 -24.92 59.31 30.50
CA SER A 50 -25.71 58.16 30.06
C SER A 50 -25.47 57.78 28.59
N ASP A 51 -25.17 58.74 27.72
CA ASP A 51 -24.98 58.47 26.29
C ASP A 51 -23.66 57.74 26.01
N LEU A 52 -22.60 58.10 26.73
CA LEU A 52 -21.32 57.39 26.64
C LEU A 52 -21.44 55.94 27.13
N LEU A 53 -22.29 55.69 28.14
CA LEU A 53 -22.56 54.34 28.64
C LEU A 53 -23.23 53.46 27.57
N ARG A 54 -24.19 54.01 26.81
CA ARG A 54 -24.87 53.29 25.73
C ARG A 54 -23.89 52.88 24.63
N VAL A 55 -22.99 53.78 24.24
CA VAL A 55 -21.95 53.50 23.23
C VAL A 55 -20.95 52.45 23.75
N GLY A 56 -20.47 52.61 24.99
CA GLY A 56 -19.56 51.65 25.62
C GLY A 56 -20.16 50.26 25.72
N LEU A 57 -21.43 50.16 26.11
CA LEU A 57 -22.17 48.90 26.18
C LEU A 57 -22.32 48.26 24.79
N LEU A 58 -22.69 49.03 23.76
CA LEU A 58 -22.82 48.51 22.39
C LEU A 58 -21.48 47.95 21.86
N LEU A 59 -20.39 48.67 22.10
CA LEU A 59 -19.04 48.23 21.73
C LEU A 59 -18.59 46.96 22.46
N ALA A 60 -18.95 46.81 23.74
CA ALA A 60 -18.62 45.62 24.53
C ALA A 60 -19.51 44.42 24.19
N VAL A 61 -20.80 44.64 23.90
CA VAL A 61 -21.77 43.56 23.61
C VAL A 61 -21.52 42.95 22.24
N LEU A 62 -21.16 43.75 21.23
CA LEU A 62 -20.94 43.27 19.87
C LEU A 62 -19.94 42.08 19.77
N PRO A 63 -18.70 42.12 20.30
CA PRO A 63 -17.77 40.99 20.25
C PRO A 63 -18.28 39.77 21.04
N LEU A 64 -19.03 39.97 22.13
CA LEU A 64 -19.63 38.90 22.92
C LEU A 64 -20.74 38.18 22.13
N VAL A 65 -21.57 38.94 21.42
CA VAL A 65 -22.60 38.39 20.52
C VAL A 65 -21.95 37.63 19.37
N CYS A 66 -20.92 38.19 18.74
CA CYS A 66 -20.16 37.49 17.70
C CYS A 66 -19.59 36.16 18.21
N ALA A 67 -18.95 36.15 19.39
CA ALA A 67 -18.40 34.94 19.99
C ALA A 67 -19.49 33.90 20.31
N ALA A 68 -20.64 34.31 20.86
CA ALA A 68 -21.75 33.43 21.17
C ALA A 68 -22.37 32.80 19.91
N VAL A 69 -22.56 33.60 18.85
CA VAL A 69 -23.07 33.12 17.56
C VAL A 69 -22.09 32.14 16.92
N LEU A 70 -20.79 32.46 16.89
CA LEU A 70 -19.76 31.57 16.33
C LEU A 70 -19.64 30.26 17.10
N TYR A 71 -19.67 30.32 18.44
CA TYR A 71 -19.62 29.14 19.29
C TYR A 71 -20.80 28.19 19.03
N ARG A 72 -22.02 28.74 18.92
CA ARG A 72 -23.21 27.93 18.56
C ARG A 72 -23.16 27.37 17.14
N THR A 73 -22.65 28.15 16.19
CA THR A 73 -22.58 27.75 14.78
C THR A 73 -21.54 26.65 14.56
N ARG A 74 -20.41 26.72 15.27
CA ARG A 74 -19.30 25.75 15.23
C ARG A 74 -19.77 24.30 15.32
N TYR A 75 -20.65 23.98 16.26
CA TYR A 75 -21.10 22.61 16.51
C TYR A 75 -22.11 22.11 15.48
N ARG A 76 -22.74 23.01 14.72
CA ARG A 76 -23.77 22.69 13.73
C ARG A 76 -23.25 22.60 12.29
N VAL A 77 -21.94 22.47 12.12
CA VAL A 77 -21.32 22.20 10.81
C VAL A 77 -20.64 20.84 10.87
N ALA A 78 -21.10 19.90 10.05
CA ALA A 78 -20.48 18.59 9.89
C ALA A 78 -19.52 18.61 8.69
N GLY A 79 -18.35 17.99 8.84
CA GLY A 79 -17.35 17.86 7.80
C GLY A 79 -17.02 16.39 7.58
N SER A 80 -16.93 15.97 6.32
CA SER A 80 -16.46 14.64 5.95
C SER A 80 -15.44 14.72 4.82
N ARG A 81 -14.54 13.75 4.80
CA ARG A 81 -13.58 13.55 3.72
C ARG A 81 -13.82 12.17 3.11
N ARG A 82 -13.66 12.09 1.79
CA ARG A 82 -13.66 10.84 1.05
C ARG A 82 -12.52 10.84 0.06
N LEU A 83 -11.75 9.77 0.06
CA LEU A 83 -10.65 9.55 -0.88
C LEU A 83 -11.11 8.60 -1.99
N THR A 84 -10.84 8.93 -3.25
CA THR A 84 -11.25 8.09 -4.39
C THR A 84 -10.18 8.09 -5.49
N PRO A 85 -9.56 6.94 -5.81
CA PRO A 85 -9.55 5.69 -5.03
C PRO A 85 -8.63 5.81 -3.79
N ALA A 86 -8.78 4.93 -2.79
CA ALA A 86 -7.95 4.91 -1.58
C ALA A 86 -6.59 4.23 -1.77
N ARG A 87 -6.46 3.44 -2.85
CA ARG A 87 -5.23 2.77 -3.26
C ARG A 87 -4.89 3.19 -4.69
N VAL A 88 -3.68 3.66 -4.94
CA VAL A 88 -3.20 4.09 -6.26
C VAL A 88 -1.77 3.62 -6.53
N PRO A 89 -1.39 3.30 -7.77
CA PRO A 89 0.02 3.09 -8.12
C PRO A 89 0.85 4.37 -7.98
N ALA A 90 2.14 4.22 -7.69
CA ALA A 90 3.10 5.33 -7.68
C ALA A 90 3.07 6.13 -8.99
N GLY A 91 2.99 7.45 -8.86
CA GLY A 91 2.84 8.42 -9.95
C GLY A 91 1.40 8.64 -10.43
N SER A 92 0.41 7.93 -9.88
CA SER A 92 -1.00 8.12 -10.21
C SER A 92 -1.67 9.14 -9.28
N GLU A 93 -2.69 9.84 -9.77
CA GLU A 93 -3.46 10.81 -8.99
C GLU A 93 -4.64 10.16 -8.26
N ALA A 94 -4.87 10.55 -7.01
CA ALA A 94 -6.11 10.30 -6.28
C ALA A 94 -6.86 11.62 -6.04
N ARG A 95 -8.20 11.57 -5.97
CA ARG A 95 -9.02 12.73 -5.68
C ARG A 95 -9.54 12.67 -4.25
N VAL A 96 -9.34 13.76 -3.52
CA VAL A 96 -9.91 13.97 -2.19
C VAL A 96 -11.14 14.83 -2.35
N HIS A 97 -12.28 14.34 -1.87
CA HIS A 97 -13.54 15.05 -1.80
C HIS A 97 -13.79 15.48 -0.36
N LEU A 98 -13.90 16.78 -0.14
CA LEU A 98 -14.29 17.36 1.14
C LEU A 98 -15.73 17.83 1.04
N ARG A 99 -16.55 17.40 2.00
CA ARG A 99 -17.96 17.76 2.07
C ARG A 99 -18.24 18.43 3.40
N MET A 100 -18.88 19.58 3.33
CA MET A 100 -19.34 20.37 4.47
C MET A 100 -20.86 20.46 4.45
N ASP A 101 -21.50 20.05 5.53
CA ASP A 101 -22.96 20.07 5.70
C ASP A 101 -23.33 21.02 6.84
N ASN A 102 -24.19 22.00 6.55
CA ASN A 102 -24.77 22.87 7.56
C ASN A 102 -26.03 22.23 8.14
N VAL A 103 -25.91 21.62 9.32
CA VAL A 103 -27.06 20.98 10.00
C VAL A 103 -27.90 21.97 10.82
N SER A 104 -27.65 23.27 10.67
CA SER A 104 -28.39 24.31 11.37
C SER A 104 -29.54 24.89 10.54
N ARG A 105 -30.44 25.61 11.22
CA ARG A 105 -31.52 26.40 10.59
C ARG A 105 -31.07 27.81 10.19
N LEU A 106 -29.80 28.16 10.40
CA LEU A 106 -29.24 29.48 10.10
C LEU A 106 -28.15 29.35 9.03
N PRO A 107 -27.96 30.37 8.18
CA PRO A 107 -26.84 30.37 7.25
C PRO A 107 -25.51 30.45 8.02
N THR A 108 -24.46 29.78 7.52
CA THR A 108 -23.11 29.96 8.06
C THR A 108 -22.48 31.26 7.58
N GLY A 109 -21.52 31.80 8.35
CA GLY A 109 -20.62 32.83 7.85
C GLY A 109 -19.60 32.27 6.85
N LEU A 110 -18.55 33.05 6.60
CA LEU A 110 -17.41 32.62 5.79
C LEU A 110 -16.68 31.48 6.49
N LEU A 111 -16.46 30.39 5.74
CA LEU A 111 -15.81 29.19 6.25
C LEU A 111 -14.47 29.01 5.53
N MET A 112 -13.42 28.74 6.29
CA MET A 112 -12.13 28.35 5.73
C MET A 112 -11.86 26.89 6.07
N LEU A 113 -11.85 26.04 5.04
CA LEU A 113 -11.52 24.64 5.15
C LEU A 113 -10.04 24.43 4.87
N GLN A 114 -9.35 23.72 5.75
CA GLN A 114 -7.96 23.37 5.60
C GLN A 114 -7.79 21.89 5.88
N ASP A 115 -7.22 21.16 4.92
CA ASP A 115 -6.83 19.77 5.14
C ASP A 115 -5.33 19.67 5.39
N ARG A 116 -4.92 18.68 6.17
CA ARG A 116 -3.50 18.42 6.44
C ARG A 116 -3.09 17.19 5.65
N VAL A 117 -2.19 17.39 4.69
CA VAL A 117 -1.60 16.32 3.89
C VAL A 117 -0.09 16.27 4.13
N PRO A 118 0.55 15.08 4.09
CA PRO A 118 2.00 14.95 4.06
C PRO A 118 2.60 15.72 2.89
N TYR A 119 3.78 16.31 3.08
CA TYR A 119 4.42 17.18 2.08
C TYR A 119 4.68 16.46 0.75
N VAL A 120 4.94 15.14 0.80
CA VAL A 120 5.15 14.29 -0.39
C VAL A 120 3.92 14.30 -1.32
N LEU A 121 2.71 14.53 -0.79
CA LEU A 121 1.48 14.63 -1.57
C LEU A 121 1.18 16.03 -2.11
N GLY A 122 1.98 17.03 -1.74
CA GLY A 122 1.80 18.42 -2.13
C GLY A 122 1.56 19.40 -0.96
N PRO A 123 1.23 20.66 -1.27
CA PRO A 123 1.00 21.70 -0.26
C PRO A 123 -0.30 21.45 0.51
N ARG A 124 -0.42 22.06 1.70
CA ARG A 124 -1.63 21.98 2.53
C ARG A 124 -2.79 22.71 1.82
N PRO A 125 -3.83 22.00 1.35
CA PRO A 125 -4.91 22.63 0.60
C PRO A 125 -5.79 23.46 1.53
N ARG A 126 -6.18 24.65 1.04
CA ARG A 126 -7.01 25.62 1.75
C ARG A 126 -8.10 26.11 0.82
N PHE A 127 -9.34 26.08 1.29
CA PHE A 127 -10.52 26.51 0.54
C PHE A 127 -11.30 27.51 1.37
N VAL A 128 -11.69 28.62 0.76
CA VAL A 128 -12.66 29.54 1.32
C VAL A 128 -14.01 29.17 0.73
N LEU A 129 -14.93 28.77 1.59
CA LEU A 129 -16.32 28.52 1.23
C LEU A 129 -17.13 29.74 1.63
N ASP A 130 -17.93 30.22 0.69
CA ASP A 130 -18.93 31.23 0.97
C ASP A 130 -20.05 30.65 1.88
N ARG A 131 -20.97 31.52 2.29
CA ARG A 131 -22.15 31.19 3.10
C ARG A 131 -22.80 29.88 2.65
N VAL A 132 -22.98 28.96 3.61
CA VAL A 132 -23.75 27.73 3.43
C VAL A 132 -25.16 27.96 3.96
N GLU A 133 -26.15 27.74 3.12
CA GLU A 133 -27.57 27.89 3.43
C GLU A 133 -27.99 26.95 4.59
N PRO A 134 -29.10 27.25 5.30
CA PRO A 134 -29.68 26.31 6.25
C PRO A 134 -29.94 24.93 5.60
N GLY A 135 -29.44 23.86 6.20
CA GLY A 135 -29.51 22.51 5.59
C GLY A 135 -28.69 22.34 4.31
N GLY A 136 -27.95 23.36 3.89
CA GLY A 136 -27.16 23.38 2.67
C GLY A 136 -25.88 22.56 2.78
N ARG A 137 -25.33 22.23 1.62
CA ARG A 137 -24.10 21.45 1.47
C ARG A 137 -23.11 22.15 0.54
N ARG A 138 -21.83 22.08 0.85
CA ARG A 138 -20.75 22.52 -0.05
C ARG A 138 -19.71 21.43 -0.18
N GLU A 139 -19.26 21.22 -1.42
CA GLU A 139 -18.29 20.19 -1.76
C GLU A 139 -17.13 20.85 -2.50
N VAL A 140 -15.91 20.51 -2.08
CA VAL A 140 -14.68 20.91 -2.77
C VAL A 140 -13.80 19.68 -2.94
N SER A 141 -13.01 19.67 -4.00
CA SER A 141 -12.10 18.55 -4.26
C SER A 141 -10.73 19.03 -4.66
N TYR A 142 -9.72 18.23 -4.32
CA TYR A 142 -8.35 18.45 -4.71
C TYR A 142 -7.68 17.12 -5.08
N ARG A 143 -6.54 17.23 -5.76
CA ARG A 143 -5.79 16.06 -6.22
C ARG A 143 -4.54 15.89 -5.37
N VAL A 144 -4.19 14.65 -5.14
CA VAL A 144 -2.95 14.24 -4.47
C VAL A 144 -2.24 13.21 -5.34
N ARG A 145 -0.92 13.27 -5.37
CA ARG A 145 -0.06 12.34 -6.11
C ARG A 145 1.25 12.16 -5.34
N SER A 146 1.76 10.94 -5.32
CA SER A 146 3.11 10.62 -4.83
C SER A 146 3.80 9.77 -5.87
N ASP A 147 5.08 10.07 -6.15
CA ASP A 147 5.95 9.17 -6.92
C ASP A 147 6.63 8.13 -6.03
N LEU A 148 6.59 8.31 -4.70
CA LEU A 148 7.07 7.34 -3.72
C LEU A 148 5.91 6.49 -3.20
N ARG A 149 6.18 5.19 -3.02
CA ARG A 149 5.26 4.26 -2.36
C ARG A 149 5.14 4.56 -0.87
N GLY A 150 4.02 4.18 -0.27
CA GLY A 150 3.81 4.39 1.16
C GLY A 150 2.35 4.47 1.57
N ARG A 151 2.13 4.57 2.88
CA ARG A 151 0.83 4.86 3.47
C ARG A 151 0.83 6.28 4.01
N TYR A 152 0.02 7.14 3.39
CA TYR A 152 -0.04 8.56 3.72
C TYR A 152 -1.36 8.87 4.44
N PRO A 153 -1.33 9.20 5.74
CA PRO A 153 -2.52 9.65 6.44
C PRO A 153 -2.86 11.10 6.05
N LEU A 154 -4.09 11.32 5.61
CA LEU A 154 -4.67 12.64 5.38
C LEU A 154 -5.48 13.04 6.62
N GLY A 155 -5.32 14.28 7.06
CA GLY A 155 -6.01 14.87 8.18
C GLY A 155 -5.10 15.36 9.30
N PRO A 156 -5.68 15.96 10.35
CA PRO A 156 -7.12 16.18 10.52
C PRO A 156 -7.66 17.29 9.60
N LEU A 157 -8.95 17.22 9.27
CA LEU A 157 -9.66 18.30 8.57
C LEU A 157 -9.97 19.44 9.54
N GLN A 158 -9.58 20.66 9.20
CA GLN A 158 -9.76 21.84 10.05
C GLN A 158 -10.72 22.82 9.37
N LEU A 159 -11.73 23.24 10.11
CA LEU A 159 -12.69 24.26 9.73
C LEU A 159 -12.49 25.49 10.61
N ARG A 160 -12.07 26.59 10.01
CA ARG A 160 -11.96 27.89 10.67
C ARG A 160 -13.20 28.71 10.31
N LEU A 161 -13.94 29.12 11.33
CA LEU A 161 -15.11 29.98 11.23
C LEU A 161 -14.69 31.39 11.66
N THR A 162 -15.08 32.39 10.87
CA THR A 162 -14.83 33.81 11.20
C THR A 162 -16.15 34.56 11.13
N ASP A 163 -16.41 35.46 12.09
CA ASP A 163 -17.60 36.30 12.05
C ASP A 163 -17.48 37.39 10.97
N PRO A 164 -18.61 37.98 10.52
CA PRO A 164 -18.58 39.02 9.47
C PRO A 164 -17.77 40.28 9.81
N PHE A 165 -17.58 40.60 11.10
CA PHE A 165 -16.80 41.76 11.55
C PHE A 165 -15.33 41.40 11.84
N GLY A 166 -14.95 40.12 11.76
CA GLY A 166 -13.61 39.64 12.06
C GLY A 166 -13.17 39.86 13.51
N MET A 167 -14.12 39.93 14.44
CA MET A 167 -13.91 40.12 15.88
C MET A 167 -13.67 38.80 16.62
N CYS A 168 -14.15 37.67 16.10
CA CYS A 168 -14.06 36.35 16.66
C CYS A 168 -13.78 35.31 15.57
N GLU A 169 -12.89 34.39 15.89
CA GLU A 169 -12.49 33.28 15.05
C GLU A 169 -12.40 32.00 15.88
N LEU A 170 -13.01 30.93 15.39
CA LEU A 170 -12.98 29.63 16.04
C LEU A 170 -12.59 28.54 15.06
N THR A 171 -11.68 27.65 15.47
CA THR A 171 -11.21 26.52 14.64
C THR A 171 -11.73 25.20 15.17
N ARG A 172 -12.53 24.49 14.38
CA ARG A 172 -13.03 23.14 14.65
C ARG A 172 -12.19 22.13 13.89
N SER A 173 -11.59 21.17 14.59
CA SER A 173 -10.90 20.03 13.99
C SER A 173 -11.81 18.81 13.96
N PHE A 174 -11.88 18.13 12.82
CA PHE A 174 -12.45 16.79 12.69
C PHE A 174 -11.31 15.78 12.79
N SER A 175 -11.35 14.91 13.80
CA SER A 175 -10.28 13.95 14.13
C SER A 175 -10.25 12.72 13.22
N THR A 176 -11.04 12.70 12.15
CA THR A 176 -11.06 11.59 11.18
C THR A 176 -9.83 11.66 10.28
N PHE A 177 -9.14 10.52 10.14
CA PHE A 177 -8.01 10.34 9.23
C PHE A 177 -8.39 9.32 8.17
N ASP A 178 -8.00 9.62 6.93
CA ASP A 178 -8.16 8.71 5.79
C ASP A 178 -6.75 8.38 5.32
N THR A 179 -6.50 7.15 4.89
CA THR A 179 -5.16 6.75 4.43
C THR A 179 -5.18 6.54 2.93
N LEU A 180 -4.27 7.23 2.23
CA LEU A 180 -3.92 6.93 0.84
C LEU A 180 -2.80 5.90 0.85
N THR A 181 -3.04 4.72 0.28
CA THR A 181 -1.99 3.72 0.06
C THR A 181 -1.47 3.85 -1.37
N VAL A 182 -0.21 4.25 -1.50
CA VAL A 182 0.49 4.29 -2.78
C VAL A 182 1.27 2.99 -2.94
N ILE A 183 0.78 2.13 -3.83
CA ILE A 183 1.39 0.83 -4.14
C ILE A 183 2.46 0.98 -5.22
N PRO A 184 3.42 0.04 -5.32
CA PRO A 184 4.38 0.06 -6.44
C PRO A 184 3.68 0.02 -7.80
N ARG A 185 4.36 0.57 -8.80
CA ARG A 185 3.88 0.51 -10.19
C ARG A 185 3.95 -0.94 -10.69
N VAL A 186 2.90 -1.38 -11.36
CA VAL A 186 2.79 -2.71 -11.97
C VAL A 186 2.82 -2.54 -13.47
N GLU A 187 3.79 -3.17 -14.12
CA GLU A 187 3.93 -3.20 -15.57
C GLU A 187 3.37 -4.53 -16.11
N PRO A 188 2.55 -4.50 -17.18
CA PRO A 188 2.02 -5.73 -17.78
C PRO A 188 3.16 -6.51 -18.45
N LEU A 189 3.41 -7.72 -17.98
CA LEU A 189 4.47 -8.58 -18.51
C LEU A 189 3.93 -9.50 -19.62
N PRO A 190 4.67 -9.71 -20.72
CA PRO A 190 4.26 -10.63 -21.78
C PRO A 190 4.32 -12.09 -21.31
N PRO A 191 3.48 -12.97 -21.88
CA PRO A 191 3.51 -14.40 -21.55
C PRO A 191 4.82 -15.01 -22.05
N VAL A 192 5.66 -15.41 -21.11
CA VAL A 192 6.97 -16.04 -21.33
C VAL A 192 6.95 -17.42 -20.66
N ARG A 193 7.56 -18.43 -21.29
CA ARG A 193 7.67 -19.77 -20.68
C ARG A 193 8.94 -19.85 -19.83
N LEU A 194 8.83 -19.68 -18.51
CA LEU A 194 9.95 -19.89 -17.59
C LEU A 194 10.08 -21.37 -17.17
N SER A 195 11.25 -21.79 -16.68
CA SER A 195 11.48 -23.21 -16.31
C SER A 195 10.69 -23.55 -15.07
N GLY A 196 10.12 -24.76 -14.99
CA GLY A 196 9.30 -25.18 -13.85
C GLY A 196 7.79 -25.00 -14.06
N GLU A 197 7.36 -24.25 -15.09
CA GLU A 197 5.96 -24.23 -15.52
C GLU A 197 5.46 -25.61 -15.98
N ALA A 198 6.35 -26.47 -16.49
CA ALA A 198 6.00 -27.77 -17.05
C ALA A 198 5.68 -28.85 -15.99
N LYS A 199 6.06 -28.66 -14.73
CA LYS A 199 5.79 -29.63 -13.64
C LYS A 199 4.48 -29.37 -12.90
N GLY A 200 3.74 -28.31 -13.24
CA GLY A 200 2.45 -27.97 -12.65
C GLY A 200 1.53 -27.30 -13.65
N TYR A 201 0.24 -27.22 -13.32
CA TYR A 201 -0.83 -26.70 -14.18
C TYR A 201 -0.77 -25.16 -14.35
N GLY A 202 0.36 -24.58 -14.78
CA GLY A 202 0.55 -23.13 -14.94
C GLY A 202 0.05 -22.54 -16.27
N ASP A 203 -0.31 -23.39 -17.24
CA ASP A 203 -0.85 -23.01 -18.57
C ASP A 203 -2.17 -23.75 -18.86
N GLY A 204 -2.73 -24.40 -17.84
CA GLY A 204 -3.57 -25.58 -18.02
C GLY A 204 -5.07 -25.39 -17.84
N ARG A 205 -5.61 -24.16 -17.83
CA ARG A 205 -7.08 -24.01 -17.74
C ARG A 205 -7.82 -24.65 -18.93
N GLN A 206 -7.13 -24.88 -20.06
CA GLN A 206 -7.66 -25.66 -21.19
C GLN A 206 -7.21 -27.13 -21.23
N ARG A 207 -6.09 -27.52 -20.61
CA ARG A 207 -5.65 -28.93 -20.56
C ARG A 207 -6.36 -29.78 -19.50
N SER A 208 -6.99 -29.15 -18.49
CA SER A 208 -7.67 -29.88 -17.41
C SER A 208 -8.92 -30.62 -17.86
N LEU A 209 -9.53 -30.18 -18.96
CA LEU A 209 -10.67 -30.86 -19.57
C LEU A 209 -10.24 -31.99 -20.51
N ALA A 210 -9.00 -31.96 -21.02
CA ALA A 210 -8.50 -32.93 -22.00
C ALA A 210 -7.75 -34.12 -21.37
N LEU A 211 -7.23 -33.98 -20.15
CA LEU A 211 -6.59 -35.05 -19.37
C LEU A 211 -7.54 -35.75 -18.39
N ALA A 212 -8.83 -35.44 -18.42
CA ALA A 212 -9.87 -36.24 -17.78
C ALA A 212 -10.14 -37.56 -18.57
N GLY A 213 -9.07 -38.15 -19.12
CA GLY A 213 -9.05 -39.52 -19.63
C GLY A 213 -8.77 -40.46 -18.48
N GLU A 214 -9.59 -41.50 -18.38
CA GLU A 214 -9.60 -42.55 -17.38
C GLU A 214 -8.21 -43.18 -17.16
N ASP A 215 -7.63 -43.05 -15.95
CA ASP A 215 -6.92 -44.13 -15.22
C ASP A 215 -5.96 -43.64 -14.11
N ASP A 216 -5.69 -42.33 -13.95
CA ASP A 216 -4.71 -41.83 -12.95
C ASP A 216 -5.31 -41.55 -11.55
N VAL A 217 -6.12 -42.49 -11.03
CA VAL A 217 -6.71 -42.39 -9.69
C VAL A 217 -5.98 -43.35 -8.75
N ILE A 218 -5.23 -42.84 -7.78
CA ILE A 218 -4.68 -43.65 -6.68
C ILE A 218 -5.87 -44.10 -5.80
N PRO A 219 -6.27 -45.38 -5.83
CA PRO A 219 -7.41 -45.84 -5.06
C PRO A 219 -7.00 -45.97 -3.59
N ARG A 220 -7.82 -45.49 -2.67
CA ARG A 220 -7.63 -45.72 -1.22
C ARG A 220 -8.79 -46.52 -0.64
N GLY A 221 -8.52 -47.27 0.43
CA GLY A 221 -9.57 -47.93 1.19
C GLY A 221 -10.62 -46.94 1.70
N TYR A 222 -11.89 -47.34 1.57
CA TYR A 222 -13.04 -46.63 2.11
C TYR A 222 -12.91 -46.49 3.64
N ARG A 223 -13.19 -45.30 4.14
CA ARG A 223 -13.34 -45.04 5.58
C ARG A 223 -14.77 -44.65 5.86
N HIS A 224 -15.26 -45.05 7.03
CA HIS A 224 -16.60 -44.71 7.47
C HIS A 224 -16.76 -43.19 7.52
N GLY A 225 -17.67 -42.64 6.70
CA GLY A 225 -17.84 -41.20 6.48
C GLY A 225 -17.51 -40.73 5.05
N ASP A 226 -16.90 -41.58 4.21
CA ASP A 226 -16.71 -41.29 2.79
C ASP A 226 -18.04 -41.41 2.02
N ASP A 227 -18.27 -40.51 1.06
CA ASP A 227 -19.45 -40.56 0.20
C ASP A 227 -19.42 -41.79 -0.72
N LEU A 228 -20.44 -42.65 -0.64
CA LEU A 228 -20.59 -43.85 -1.45
C LEU A 228 -20.66 -43.56 -2.97
N ARG A 229 -21.00 -42.33 -3.37
CA ARG A 229 -20.98 -41.90 -4.78
C ARG A 229 -19.56 -41.78 -5.34
N ARG A 230 -18.54 -41.72 -4.48
CA ARG A 230 -17.13 -41.61 -4.85
C ARG A 230 -16.41 -42.97 -4.92
N VAL A 231 -17.14 -44.07 -4.77
CA VAL A 231 -16.59 -45.43 -4.86
C VAL A 231 -16.20 -45.76 -6.30
N HIS A 232 -14.97 -46.23 -6.48
CA HIS A 232 -14.44 -46.64 -7.76
C HIS A 232 -14.68 -48.14 -7.99
N TRP A 233 -15.83 -48.48 -8.58
CA TRP A 233 -16.31 -49.87 -8.69
C TRP A 233 -15.32 -50.81 -9.39
N ARG A 234 -14.55 -50.34 -10.38
CA ARG A 234 -13.53 -51.15 -11.06
C ARG A 234 -12.36 -51.53 -10.14
N SER A 235 -11.95 -50.62 -9.25
CA SER A 235 -10.90 -50.93 -8.24
C SER A 235 -11.48 -51.78 -7.11
N THR A 236 -12.70 -51.48 -6.66
CA THR A 236 -13.42 -52.29 -5.67
C THR A 236 -13.54 -53.76 -6.13
N ALA A 237 -13.87 -53.99 -7.40
CA ALA A 237 -13.98 -55.33 -7.96
C ALA A 237 -12.64 -56.09 -8.04
N ARG A 238 -11.51 -55.39 -8.19
CA ARG A 238 -10.18 -56.01 -8.25
C ARG A 238 -9.60 -56.33 -6.87
N TYR A 239 -9.83 -55.46 -5.87
CA TYR A 239 -9.24 -55.60 -4.54
C TYR A 239 -10.17 -56.26 -3.51
N GLY A 240 -11.46 -56.43 -3.82
CA GLY A 240 -12.44 -57.07 -2.93
C GLY A 240 -12.91 -56.20 -1.76
N GLU A 241 -12.41 -54.97 -1.66
CA GLU A 241 -12.76 -53.98 -0.62
C GLU A 241 -13.23 -52.68 -1.27
N LEU A 242 -14.10 -51.92 -0.59
CA LEU A 242 -14.59 -50.63 -1.11
C LEU A 242 -13.42 -49.66 -1.28
N MET A 243 -13.14 -49.28 -2.53
CA MET A 243 -12.10 -48.31 -2.88
C MET A 243 -12.73 -46.97 -3.24
N VAL A 244 -12.28 -45.89 -2.63
CA VAL A 244 -12.76 -44.53 -2.92
C VAL A 244 -11.73 -43.81 -3.79
N ARG A 245 -12.22 -43.04 -4.77
CA ARG A 245 -11.40 -42.14 -5.58
C ARG A 245 -10.77 -41.09 -4.64
N ARG A 246 -9.44 -41.15 -4.45
CA ARG A 246 -8.71 -40.04 -3.83
C ARG A 246 -8.70 -38.90 -4.84
N GLU A 247 -9.38 -37.81 -4.52
CA GLU A 247 -9.35 -36.59 -5.30
C GLU A 247 -7.95 -35.97 -5.10
N GLU A 248 -7.06 -36.13 -6.07
CA GLU A 248 -5.80 -35.38 -6.08
C GLU A 248 -6.19 -33.91 -6.32
N GLN A 249 -5.99 -33.06 -5.32
CA GLN A 249 -6.10 -31.63 -5.55
C GLN A 249 -5.02 -31.25 -6.58
N PRO A 250 -5.39 -30.62 -7.71
CA PRO A 250 -4.42 -30.22 -8.71
C PRO A 250 -3.41 -29.29 -8.05
N GLN A 251 -2.16 -29.73 -7.95
CA GLN A 251 -1.07 -28.90 -7.43
C GLN A 251 -0.89 -27.73 -8.40
N ARG A 252 -1.28 -26.53 -7.95
CA ARG A 252 -0.96 -25.29 -8.68
C ARG A 252 0.55 -25.14 -8.72
N ALA A 253 1.05 -24.69 -9.87
CA ALA A 253 2.45 -24.32 -9.97
C ALA A 253 2.75 -23.20 -8.96
N ARG A 254 3.85 -23.33 -8.21
CA ARG A 254 4.27 -22.40 -7.18
C ARG A 254 5.30 -21.42 -7.75
N CYS A 255 5.20 -20.15 -7.39
CA CYS A 255 6.18 -19.12 -7.74
C CYS A 255 6.57 -18.32 -6.50
N THR A 256 7.85 -18.32 -6.16
CA THR A 256 8.41 -17.47 -5.10
C THR A 256 9.13 -16.30 -5.73
N VAL A 257 8.69 -15.09 -5.37
CA VAL A 257 9.39 -13.85 -5.73
C VAL A 257 10.25 -13.44 -4.55
N LEU A 258 11.57 -13.56 -4.69
CA LEU A 258 12.54 -13.09 -3.72
C LEU A 258 12.91 -11.64 -4.03
N LEU A 259 12.67 -10.75 -3.07
CA LEU A 259 13.08 -9.35 -3.13
C LEU A 259 14.21 -9.13 -2.13
N ASP A 260 15.38 -8.75 -2.62
CA ASP A 260 16.45 -8.24 -1.79
C ASP A 260 16.05 -6.86 -1.26
N THR A 261 16.02 -6.70 0.06
CA THR A 261 15.78 -5.40 0.71
C THR A 261 17.01 -4.87 1.42
N ARG A 262 18.16 -5.54 1.35
CA ARG A 262 19.37 -5.14 2.07
C ARG A 262 19.78 -3.73 1.69
N GLY A 263 19.83 -2.82 2.66
CA GLY A 263 20.25 -1.43 2.42
C GLY A 263 21.65 -1.32 1.81
N ILE A 264 22.55 -2.25 2.16
CA ILE A 264 23.92 -2.32 1.64
C ILE A 264 24.00 -2.71 0.14
N ALA A 265 22.94 -3.33 -0.41
CA ALA A 265 22.93 -3.84 -1.78
C ALA A 265 22.41 -2.82 -2.79
N PHE A 266 21.81 -1.72 -2.34
CA PHE A 266 21.26 -0.68 -3.20
C PHE A 266 21.91 0.66 -2.91
N ARG A 267 22.32 1.35 -3.97
CA ARG A 267 22.84 2.72 -3.92
C ARG A 267 21.80 3.69 -4.47
N GLY A 268 21.82 4.90 -3.90
CA GLY A 268 20.88 5.97 -4.26
C GLY A 268 19.53 5.86 -3.55
N ALA A 269 18.78 6.95 -3.58
CA ALA A 269 17.45 7.05 -2.98
C ALA A 269 16.53 7.85 -3.90
N GLY A 270 15.22 7.70 -3.69
CA GLY A 270 14.19 8.39 -4.45
C GLY A 270 13.43 7.46 -5.42
N PRO A 271 12.47 8.03 -6.17
CA PRO A 271 11.48 7.27 -6.95
C PRO A 271 12.07 6.48 -8.12
N ASP A 272 13.22 6.91 -8.65
CA ASP A 272 13.91 6.25 -9.76
C ASP A 272 15.11 5.41 -9.30
N SER A 273 15.17 5.03 -8.02
CA SER A 273 16.25 4.22 -7.46
C SER A 273 16.15 2.75 -7.90
N ALA A 274 17.27 2.04 -7.87
CA ALA A 274 17.32 0.60 -8.15
C ALA A 274 16.36 -0.18 -7.26
N PHE A 275 16.25 0.20 -5.98
CA PHE A 275 15.34 -0.45 -5.05
C PHE A 275 13.86 -0.27 -5.43
N GLU A 276 13.44 0.94 -5.81
CA GLU A 276 12.07 1.17 -6.31
C GLU A 276 11.78 0.34 -7.58
N TRP A 277 12.77 0.21 -8.47
CA TRP A 277 12.64 -0.66 -9.65
C TRP A 277 12.49 -2.14 -9.27
N ALA A 278 13.30 -2.64 -8.34
CA ALA A 278 13.21 -4.01 -7.85
C ALA A 278 11.84 -4.31 -7.23
N VAL A 279 11.29 -3.35 -6.46
CA VAL A 279 9.95 -3.44 -5.87
C VAL A 279 8.86 -3.43 -6.94
N ALA A 280 8.97 -2.55 -7.96
CA ALA A 280 8.04 -2.51 -9.10
C ALA A 280 8.10 -3.80 -9.94
N GLY A 281 9.30 -4.34 -10.17
CA GLY A 281 9.52 -5.61 -10.84
C GLY A 281 8.91 -6.77 -10.06
N ALA A 282 9.14 -6.85 -8.75
CA ALA A 282 8.54 -7.85 -7.89
C ALA A 282 7.01 -7.79 -7.91
N ALA A 283 6.42 -6.60 -7.81
CA ALA A 283 4.98 -6.40 -7.93
C ALA A 283 4.43 -6.88 -9.29
N SER A 284 5.12 -6.54 -10.37
CA SER A 284 4.75 -6.92 -11.74
C SER A 284 4.77 -8.43 -11.94
N VAL A 285 5.81 -9.12 -11.45
CA VAL A 285 5.91 -10.59 -11.51
C VAL A 285 4.84 -11.25 -10.65
N LEU A 286 4.58 -10.75 -9.43
CA LEU A 286 3.55 -11.31 -8.55
C LEU A 286 2.16 -11.26 -9.21
N VAL A 287 1.78 -10.10 -9.75
CA VAL A 287 0.49 -9.94 -10.44
C VAL A 287 0.43 -10.82 -11.68
N HIS A 288 1.46 -10.80 -12.52
CA HIS A 288 1.50 -11.61 -13.74
C HIS A 288 1.37 -13.11 -13.44
N MET A 289 2.06 -13.62 -12.41
CA MET A 289 2.00 -15.04 -12.05
C MET A 289 0.65 -15.43 -11.42
N LEU A 290 0.05 -14.55 -10.62
CA LEU A 290 -1.32 -14.75 -10.12
C LEU A 290 -2.35 -14.82 -11.24
N GLU A 291 -2.26 -13.95 -12.24
CA GLU A 291 -3.15 -13.95 -13.41
C GLU A 291 -3.02 -15.24 -14.23
N ARG A 292 -1.82 -15.84 -14.25
CA ARG A 292 -1.55 -17.14 -14.88
C ARG A 292 -1.95 -18.34 -14.02
N GLY A 293 -2.48 -18.12 -12.81
CA GLY A 293 -2.96 -19.17 -11.92
C GLY A 293 -1.89 -19.84 -11.06
N PHE A 294 -0.69 -19.24 -10.94
CA PHE A 294 0.32 -19.69 -10.00
C PHE A 294 -0.12 -19.36 -8.57
N SER A 295 0.25 -20.24 -7.65
CA SER A 295 0.29 -19.90 -6.23
C SER A 295 1.58 -19.10 -6.00
N VAL A 296 1.46 -17.81 -5.68
CA VAL A 296 2.62 -16.92 -5.51
C VAL A 296 2.86 -16.58 -4.04
N ARG A 297 4.12 -16.31 -3.71
CA ARG A 297 4.51 -15.67 -2.45
C ARG A 297 5.65 -14.69 -2.68
N LEU A 298 5.66 -13.62 -1.90
CA LEU A 298 6.78 -12.69 -1.75
C LEU A 298 7.66 -13.17 -0.60
N LEU A 299 8.96 -13.27 -0.82
CA LEU A 299 9.98 -13.57 0.19
C LEU A 299 11.00 -12.43 0.20
N THR A 300 11.49 -12.06 1.38
CA THR A 300 12.54 -11.04 1.54
C THR A 300 13.83 -11.66 2.07
N ASP A 301 14.97 -10.96 1.94
CA ASP A 301 16.26 -11.38 2.50
C ASP A 301 16.19 -11.68 4.01
N THR A 302 15.30 -10.99 4.73
CA THR A 302 15.10 -11.16 6.18
C THR A 302 14.44 -12.49 6.57
N GLY A 303 13.90 -13.23 5.60
CA GLY A 303 13.10 -14.44 5.79
C GLY A 303 11.59 -14.17 5.96
N SER A 304 11.15 -12.91 5.93
CA SER A 304 9.73 -12.58 5.94
C SER A 304 9.07 -13.02 4.63
N SER A 305 7.92 -13.70 4.73
CA SER A 305 7.14 -14.18 3.59
C SER A 305 5.69 -13.71 3.64
N VAL A 306 5.12 -13.40 2.47
CA VAL A 306 3.74 -12.96 2.29
C VAL A 306 3.10 -13.72 1.12
N PRO A 307 1.97 -14.42 1.32
CA PRO A 307 1.18 -14.51 2.56
C PRO A 307 1.92 -15.30 3.65
N GLY A 308 1.72 -14.92 4.91
CA GLY A 308 2.38 -15.55 6.08
C GLY A 308 1.90 -16.98 6.38
N GLU A 309 2.43 -17.57 7.45
CA GLU A 309 2.37 -19.02 7.77
C GLU A 309 0.95 -19.65 7.78
N GLY A 310 0.62 -20.31 6.67
CA GLY A 310 -0.01 -21.63 6.63
C GLY A 310 1.01 -22.65 6.09
N ALA A 311 0.72 -23.95 6.12
CA ALA A 311 1.69 -25.06 5.93
C ALA A 311 2.61 -25.02 4.68
N ASP A 312 2.41 -24.09 3.75
CA ASP A 312 3.29 -23.86 2.60
C ASP A 312 3.57 -22.37 2.27
N GLY A 313 2.98 -21.38 2.97
CA GLY A 313 3.20 -19.95 2.70
C GLY A 313 2.74 -19.46 1.31
N PHE A 314 1.75 -20.13 0.71
CA PHE A 314 1.17 -19.81 -0.59
C PHE A 314 -0.34 -19.60 -0.48
N ALA A 315 -0.90 -18.63 -1.23
CA ALA A 315 -2.36 -18.44 -1.30
C ALA A 315 -3.06 -19.61 -2.02
N GLY A 316 -4.11 -20.17 -1.42
CA GLY A 316 -4.95 -21.26 -1.95
C GLY A 316 -6.35 -20.78 -2.32
N ALA A 317 -7.07 -21.43 -3.25
CA ALA A 317 -8.42 -21.03 -3.71
C ALA A 317 -8.56 -19.62 -4.36
N SER A 318 -9.47 -19.52 -5.33
CA SER A 318 -9.66 -18.33 -6.19
C SER A 318 -10.14 -17.08 -5.45
N GLN A 319 -10.77 -17.24 -4.27
CA GLN A 319 -11.15 -16.11 -3.42
C GLN A 319 -9.93 -15.52 -2.67
N GLU A 320 -8.98 -16.34 -2.22
CA GLU A 320 -7.78 -15.85 -1.52
C GLU A 320 -6.79 -15.16 -2.47
N SER A 321 -6.90 -15.37 -3.79
CA SER A 321 -5.91 -14.85 -4.76
C SER A 321 -5.95 -13.32 -4.88
N ALA A 322 -7.15 -12.72 -4.87
CA ALA A 322 -7.30 -11.27 -4.92
C ALA A 322 -6.90 -10.60 -3.58
N ASP A 323 -7.25 -11.24 -2.46
CA ASP A 323 -6.88 -10.76 -1.13
C ASP A 323 -5.36 -10.89 -0.89
N ALA A 324 -4.74 -11.98 -1.36
CA ALA A 324 -3.30 -12.17 -1.33
C ALA A 324 -2.57 -11.15 -2.21
N ALA A 325 -3.07 -10.88 -3.41
CA ALA A 325 -2.54 -9.81 -4.25
C ALA A 325 -2.60 -8.47 -3.52
N GLY A 326 -3.75 -8.13 -2.93
CA GLY A 326 -3.93 -6.92 -2.13
C GLY A 326 -2.95 -6.82 -0.96
N LEU A 327 -2.73 -7.92 -0.23
CA LEU A 327 -1.81 -8.00 0.89
C LEU A 327 -0.33 -7.83 0.46
N MET A 328 0.07 -8.48 -0.63
CA MET A 328 1.41 -8.33 -1.20
C MET A 328 1.66 -6.90 -1.66
N MET A 329 0.70 -6.29 -2.35
CA MET A 329 0.81 -4.90 -2.80
C MET A 329 0.85 -3.92 -1.63
N ASP A 330 0.08 -4.16 -0.56
CA ASP A 330 0.13 -3.35 0.67
C ASP A 330 1.46 -3.55 1.42
N THR A 331 2.03 -4.76 1.41
CA THR A 331 3.35 -5.04 1.97
C THR A 331 4.42 -4.32 1.18
N LEU A 332 4.43 -4.46 -0.15
CA LEU A 332 5.36 -3.75 -1.03
C LEU A 332 5.18 -2.23 -0.96
N ALA A 333 3.99 -1.72 -0.66
CA ALA A 333 3.78 -0.29 -0.47
C ALA A 333 4.54 0.28 0.73
N VAL A 334 4.80 -0.52 1.77
CA VAL A 334 5.46 -0.07 3.01
C VAL A 334 6.84 -0.69 3.23
N ILE A 335 7.26 -1.62 2.37
CA ILE A 335 8.57 -2.25 2.47
C ILE A 335 9.66 -1.20 2.31
N ASP A 336 10.68 -1.28 3.15
CA ASP A 336 11.84 -0.40 3.15
C ASP A 336 13.11 -1.25 3.29
N HIS A 337 14.28 -0.62 3.26
CA HIS A 337 15.55 -1.30 3.37
C HIS A 337 15.67 -2.06 4.70
N SER A 338 16.17 -3.29 4.63
CA SER A 338 16.58 -4.07 5.80
C SER A 338 17.99 -3.70 6.22
N ASP A 339 18.24 -3.77 7.53
CA ASP A 339 19.60 -3.75 8.11
C ASP A 339 20.32 -5.11 7.94
N GLY A 340 19.78 -6.01 7.11
CA GLY A 340 20.30 -7.35 6.88
C GLY A 340 21.62 -7.34 6.10
N ALA A 341 22.56 -8.20 6.49
CA ALA A 341 23.84 -8.32 5.81
C ALA A 341 23.87 -9.39 4.69
N GLY A 342 22.85 -10.25 4.59
CA GLY A 342 22.87 -11.34 3.62
C GLY A 342 21.57 -12.12 3.46
N LEU A 343 21.60 -13.11 2.56
CA LEU A 343 20.45 -13.86 2.04
C LEU A 343 20.21 -15.20 2.77
N SER A 344 20.99 -15.51 3.81
CA SER A 344 20.93 -16.82 4.49
C SER A 344 19.56 -17.12 5.10
N ARG A 345 18.86 -16.12 5.66
CA ARG A 345 17.52 -16.33 6.25
C ARG A 345 16.49 -16.67 5.17
N ALA A 346 16.53 -15.99 4.03
CA ALA A 346 15.72 -16.35 2.88
C ALA A 346 16.04 -17.78 2.40
N TYR A 347 17.32 -18.16 2.38
CA TYR A 347 17.73 -19.52 2.02
C TYR A 347 17.17 -20.57 3.00
N ASP A 348 17.18 -20.31 4.30
CA ASP A 348 16.65 -21.23 5.31
C ASP A 348 15.15 -21.47 5.13
N VAL A 349 14.38 -20.43 4.77
CA VAL A 349 12.95 -20.56 4.43
C VAL A 349 12.76 -21.40 3.18
N LEU A 350 13.55 -21.15 2.13
CA LEU A 350 13.52 -21.94 0.88
C LEU A 350 13.93 -23.40 1.10
N ARG A 351 14.79 -23.69 2.09
CA ARG A 351 15.23 -25.05 2.42
C ARG A 351 14.09 -25.90 2.98
N GLY A 352 13.12 -25.29 3.67
CA GLY A 352 11.98 -25.99 4.26
C GLY A 352 10.88 -26.38 3.28
N GLY A 353 10.84 -25.79 2.07
CA GLY A 353 9.76 -25.94 1.10
C GLY A 353 10.15 -26.67 -0.18
N ASN A 354 9.12 -27.08 -0.96
CA ASN A 354 9.28 -27.50 -2.35
C ASN A 354 8.92 -26.33 -3.27
N GLU A 355 9.93 -25.71 -3.86
CA GLU A 355 9.81 -24.49 -4.66
C GLU A 355 9.60 -24.82 -6.14
N GLY A 356 8.61 -24.19 -6.77
CA GLY A 356 8.42 -24.26 -8.21
C GLY A 356 9.40 -23.34 -8.94
N LEU A 357 8.89 -22.18 -9.36
CA LEU A 357 9.66 -21.12 -9.98
C LEU A 357 10.19 -20.16 -8.90
N LEU A 358 11.46 -19.79 -8.96
CA LEU A 358 12.07 -18.74 -8.13
C LEU A 358 12.43 -17.55 -9.01
N VAL A 359 11.87 -16.37 -8.72
CA VAL A 359 12.23 -15.12 -9.39
C VAL A 359 12.86 -14.19 -8.36
N ALA A 360 14.12 -13.82 -8.54
CA ALA A 360 14.85 -13.00 -7.59
C ALA A 360 15.16 -11.62 -8.17
N PHE A 361 14.89 -10.56 -7.40
CA PHE A 361 15.35 -9.20 -7.66
C PHE A 361 16.45 -8.89 -6.63
N LEU A 362 17.70 -8.85 -7.09
CA LEU A 362 18.89 -8.76 -6.25
C LEU A 362 19.60 -7.44 -6.52
N GLY A 363 20.07 -6.77 -5.46
CA GLY A 363 21.02 -5.67 -5.59
C GLY A 363 22.44 -6.18 -5.78
N ASP A 364 23.42 -5.38 -5.37
CA ASP A 364 24.84 -5.78 -5.39
C ASP A 364 25.07 -7.03 -4.53
N LEU A 365 25.82 -7.98 -5.10
CA LEU A 365 26.16 -9.26 -4.47
C LEU A 365 27.65 -9.33 -4.19
N ASP A 366 28.00 -9.68 -2.96
CA ASP A 366 29.35 -10.16 -2.64
C ASP A 366 29.49 -11.66 -2.99
N GLU A 367 30.70 -12.19 -2.86
CA GLU A 367 30.99 -13.60 -3.15
C GLU A 367 30.19 -14.57 -2.26
N VAL A 368 29.98 -14.21 -0.99
CA VAL A 368 29.24 -15.03 -0.02
C VAL A 368 27.76 -15.10 -0.41
N GLN A 369 27.16 -13.96 -0.77
CA GLN A 369 25.77 -13.88 -1.21
C GLN A 369 25.56 -14.57 -2.54
N ALA A 370 26.49 -14.42 -3.49
CA ALA A 370 26.42 -15.13 -4.76
C ALA A 370 26.46 -16.66 -4.54
N ALA A 371 27.30 -17.14 -3.62
CA ALA A 371 27.33 -18.56 -3.24
C ALA A 371 26.02 -19.02 -2.55
N VAL A 372 25.40 -18.19 -1.72
CA VAL A 372 24.10 -18.49 -1.09
C VAL A 372 22.98 -18.52 -2.13
N ALA A 373 22.94 -17.55 -3.05
CA ALA A 373 21.99 -17.53 -4.15
C ALA A 373 22.18 -18.74 -5.09
N ALA A 374 23.41 -19.15 -5.38
CA ALA A 374 23.71 -20.38 -6.12
C ALA A 374 23.10 -21.62 -5.44
N LYS A 375 23.16 -21.72 -4.10
CA LYS A 375 22.53 -22.83 -3.35
C LYS A 375 21.00 -22.81 -3.43
N MET A 376 20.36 -21.63 -3.53
CA MET A 376 18.90 -21.53 -3.68
C MET A 376 18.41 -22.17 -5.01
N ARG A 377 19.23 -22.14 -6.07
CA ARG A 377 18.89 -22.74 -7.37
C ARG A 377 18.70 -24.25 -7.33
N GLN A 378 19.48 -24.95 -6.51
CA GLN A 378 19.51 -26.41 -6.47
C GLN A 378 18.16 -27.03 -6.04
N ARG A 379 17.26 -26.25 -5.43
CA ARG A 379 15.97 -26.71 -4.92
C ARG A 379 14.76 -26.22 -5.71
N SER A 380 14.95 -25.32 -6.66
CA SER A 380 13.86 -24.79 -7.50
C SER A 380 13.75 -25.54 -8.83
N GLY A 381 12.52 -25.71 -9.32
CA GLY A 381 12.26 -26.24 -10.66
C GLY A 381 12.75 -25.33 -11.79
N GLY A 382 12.87 -24.03 -11.52
CA GLY A 382 13.54 -23.03 -12.35
C GLY A 382 13.84 -21.78 -11.55
N ALA A 383 14.89 -21.04 -11.92
CA ALA A 383 15.22 -19.79 -11.26
C ALA A 383 15.68 -18.71 -12.24
N VAL A 384 15.15 -17.50 -12.06
CA VAL A 384 15.49 -16.28 -12.80
C VAL A 384 15.97 -15.23 -11.81
N ALA A 385 17.11 -14.61 -12.06
CA ALA A 385 17.65 -13.55 -11.24
C ALA A 385 17.79 -12.27 -12.08
N PHE A 386 17.19 -11.19 -11.60
CA PHE A 386 17.41 -9.84 -12.09
C PHE A 386 18.39 -9.17 -11.11
N VAL A 387 19.62 -8.94 -11.56
CA VAL A 387 20.67 -8.33 -10.75
C VAL A 387 20.79 -6.87 -11.15
N LEU A 388 20.43 -5.99 -10.23
CA LEU A 388 20.53 -4.55 -10.40
C LEU A 388 21.94 -4.11 -10.05
N ASP A 389 22.67 -3.62 -11.05
CA ASP A 389 24.00 -3.03 -10.85
C ASP A 389 23.85 -1.65 -10.24
N SER A 390 23.93 -1.54 -8.90
CA SER A 390 23.58 -0.30 -8.22
C SER A 390 24.50 0.87 -8.56
N GLY A 391 25.72 0.60 -9.05
CA GLY A 391 26.69 1.60 -9.48
C GLY A 391 26.20 2.43 -10.66
N THR A 392 25.51 1.79 -11.62
CA THR A 392 24.94 2.48 -12.81
C THR A 392 23.71 3.34 -12.51
N TRP A 393 23.14 3.21 -11.30
CA TRP A 393 21.91 3.90 -10.88
C TRP A 393 22.16 5.22 -10.14
N VAL A 394 23.40 5.51 -9.75
CA VAL A 394 23.78 6.76 -9.08
C VAL A 394 23.97 7.88 -10.11
N ARG A 395 23.48 9.10 -9.80
CA ARG A 395 23.53 10.27 -10.71
C ARG A 395 24.95 10.81 -10.94
N GLU A 396 25.84 10.66 -9.97
CA GLU A 396 27.27 10.88 -10.14
C GLU A 396 27.87 9.54 -10.53
N ALA A 397 28.26 9.40 -11.80
CA ALA A 397 29.18 8.37 -12.21
C ALA A 397 30.50 8.63 -11.47
N THR A 398 30.67 8.06 -10.29
CA THR A 398 32.01 7.78 -9.82
C THR A 398 32.52 6.71 -10.78
N ASP A 399 33.32 7.11 -11.77
CA ASP A 399 34.15 6.23 -12.59
C ASP A 399 35.09 5.46 -11.66
N VAL A 400 34.56 4.43 -10.99
CA VAL A 400 35.35 3.43 -10.28
C VAL A 400 35.54 2.30 -11.29
N PRO A 401 36.72 2.15 -11.92
CA PRO A 401 36.92 1.26 -13.09
C PRO A 401 36.90 -0.25 -12.78
N GLY A 402 36.04 -0.73 -11.88
CA GLY A 402 36.02 -2.16 -11.46
C GLY A 402 34.65 -2.72 -11.07
N THR A 403 33.59 -1.91 -10.95
CA THR A 403 32.26 -2.43 -10.53
C THR A 403 31.55 -3.22 -11.63
N GLU A 404 31.84 -2.94 -12.91
CA GLU A 404 31.23 -3.65 -14.03
C GLU A 404 31.78 -5.08 -14.18
N ASP A 405 33.10 -5.24 -14.06
CA ASP A 405 33.75 -6.55 -14.12
C ASP A 405 33.33 -7.44 -12.95
N ASP A 406 33.22 -6.89 -11.74
CA ASP A 406 32.73 -7.61 -10.57
C ASP A 406 31.28 -8.10 -10.78
N THR A 407 30.40 -7.25 -11.34
CA THR A 407 29.00 -7.60 -11.59
C THR A 407 28.87 -8.72 -12.61
N GLU A 408 29.62 -8.66 -13.71
CA GLU A 408 29.66 -9.72 -14.71
C GLU A 408 30.22 -11.03 -14.14
N GLU A 409 31.22 -10.97 -13.26
CA GLU A 409 31.71 -12.15 -12.56
C GLU A 409 30.62 -12.79 -11.68
N ARG A 410 29.85 -12.00 -10.93
CA ARG A 410 28.73 -12.52 -10.12
C ARG A 410 27.61 -13.09 -10.99
N LEU A 411 27.29 -12.45 -12.12
CA LEU A 411 26.32 -12.98 -13.09
C LEU A 411 26.79 -14.32 -13.67
N ARG A 412 28.07 -14.44 -14.02
CA ARG A 412 28.67 -15.70 -14.48
C ARG A 412 28.54 -16.80 -13.42
N MET A 413 28.87 -16.50 -12.16
CA MET A 413 28.74 -17.45 -11.05
C MET A 413 27.29 -17.95 -10.88
N LEU A 414 26.30 -17.05 -10.99
CA LEU A 414 24.88 -17.43 -10.93
C LEU A 414 24.47 -18.30 -12.12
N ARG A 415 24.91 -17.94 -13.34
CA ARG A 415 24.63 -18.71 -14.57
C ARG A 415 25.23 -20.12 -14.50
N GLU A 416 26.47 -20.26 -14.03
CA GLU A 416 27.12 -21.55 -13.79
C GLU A 416 26.39 -22.40 -12.75
N ALA A 417 25.80 -21.77 -11.73
CA ALA A 417 24.95 -22.44 -10.75
C ALA A 417 23.56 -22.84 -11.32
N GLY A 418 23.25 -22.44 -12.57
CA GLY A 418 22.03 -22.80 -13.29
C GLY A 418 20.92 -21.75 -13.25
N TRP A 419 21.18 -20.54 -12.76
CA TRP A 419 20.24 -19.42 -12.85
C TRP A 419 20.17 -18.86 -14.27
N THR A 420 19.00 -18.37 -14.66
CA THR A 420 18.89 -17.40 -15.75
C THR A 420 19.12 -16.01 -15.15
N ALA A 421 20.36 -15.54 -15.16
CA ALA A 421 20.74 -14.27 -14.53
C ALA A 421 20.89 -13.15 -15.57
N VAL A 422 20.11 -12.08 -15.41
CA VAL A 422 20.03 -10.92 -16.31
C VAL A 422 20.49 -9.66 -15.57
N ARG A 423 21.39 -8.88 -16.19
CA ARG A 423 21.82 -7.57 -15.70
C ARG A 423 20.71 -6.53 -15.95
N VAL A 424 20.41 -5.70 -14.97
CA VAL A 424 19.42 -4.62 -15.09
C VAL A 424 20.11 -3.25 -15.08
N PRO A 425 20.27 -2.60 -16.24
CA PRO A 425 20.79 -1.24 -16.29
C PRO A 425 19.71 -0.22 -15.90
N ARG A 426 20.15 0.99 -15.52
CA ARG A 426 19.25 2.10 -15.24
C ARG A 426 18.37 2.43 -16.44
N GLY A 427 17.07 2.60 -16.20
CA GLY A 427 16.11 2.98 -17.23
C GLY A 427 15.58 1.83 -18.09
N ALA A 428 16.05 0.59 -17.86
CA ALA A 428 15.42 -0.58 -18.46
C ALA A 428 13.99 -0.74 -17.95
N SER A 429 13.07 -1.07 -18.84
CA SER A 429 11.70 -1.41 -18.48
C SER A 429 11.62 -2.86 -17.95
N VAL A 430 10.65 -3.15 -17.07
CA VAL A 430 10.54 -4.50 -16.50
C VAL A 430 10.19 -5.51 -17.60
N ASP A 431 9.36 -5.10 -18.57
CA ASP A 431 8.92 -5.97 -19.66
C ASP A 431 10.03 -6.32 -20.67
N GLU A 432 10.98 -5.42 -20.92
CA GLU A 432 12.15 -5.70 -21.76
C GLU A 432 13.08 -6.72 -21.12
N VAL A 433 13.40 -6.53 -19.84
CA VAL A 433 14.28 -7.44 -19.08
C VAL A 433 13.61 -8.80 -18.90
N TRP A 434 12.28 -8.81 -18.71
CA TRP A 434 11.49 -10.04 -18.68
C TRP A 434 11.58 -10.83 -20.01
N ARG A 435 11.49 -10.16 -21.15
CA ARG A 435 11.71 -10.78 -22.48
C ARG A 435 13.15 -11.24 -22.69
N GLN A 436 14.12 -10.52 -22.14
CA GLN A 436 15.52 -10.93 -22.20
C GLN A 436 15.77 -12.23 -21.44
N ALA A 437 15.18 -12.40 -20.26
CA ALA A 437 15.28 -13.65 -19.49
C ALA A 437 14.79 -14.87 -20.30
N ASP A 438 13.72 -14.73 -21.08
CA ASP A 438 13.23 -15.79 -21.97
C ASP A 438 14.25 -16.16 -23.07
N ARG A 439 14.86 -15.13 -23.68
CA ARG A 439 15.84 -15.30 -24.77
C ARG A 439 17.14 -15.94 -24.29
N GLU A 440 17.69 -15.46 -23.17
CA GLU A 440 18.92 -16.04 -22.60
C GLU A 440 18.72 -17.52 -22.28
N ARG A 441 17.53 -17.88 -21.81
CA ARG A 441 17.20 -19.27 -21.55
C ARG A 441 17.08 -20.12 -22.81
N THR A 442 16.38 -19.64 -23.84
CA THR A 442 16.23 -20.38 -25.10
C THR A 442 17.57 -20.55 -25.82
N GLY A 443 18.48 -19.57 -25.72
CA GLY A 443 19.85 -19.68 -26.22
C GLY A 443 20.68 -20.78 -25.57
N VAL A 444 20.55 -20.98 -24.25
CA VAL A 444 21.23 -22.08 -23.53
C VAL A 444 20.71 -23.46 -23.97
N GLY A 445 19.43 -23.56 -24.38
CA GLY A 445 18.84 -24.82 -24.87
C GLY A 445 19.35 -25.26 -26.25
N VAL A 446 19.77 -24.34 -27.12
CA VAL A 446 20.23 -24.67 -28.49
C VAL A 446 21.70 -25.11 -28.50
N ALA A 447 22.54 -24.60 -27.60
CA ALA A 447 23.96 -24.97 -27.52
C ALA A 447 24.22 -26.39 -26.98
N GLY A 448 23.25 -27.00 -26.27
CA GLY A 448 23.37 -28.36 -25.72
C GLY A 448 22.89 -29.49 -26.65
N GLY A 449 22.41 -29.18 -27.86
CA GLY A 449 21.72 -30.13 -28.74
C GLY A 449 22.48 -30.62 -29.97
N THR A 450 23.72 -30.17 -30.21
CA THR A 450 24.49 -30.57 -31.39
C THR A 450 25.55 -31.61 -31.07
N GLY A 451 25.21 -32.88 -31.31
CA GLY A 451 26.19 -33.96 -31.39
C GLY A 451 25.55 -35.31 -31.10
N TYR A 452 24.97 -35.92 -32.13
CA TYR A 452 24.95 -37.37 -32.45
C TYR A 452 23.85 -37.60 -33.49
N GLY A 453 24.20 -37.35 -34.74
CA GLY A 453 23.45 -37.79 -35.91
C GLY A 453 24.41 -38.59 -36.78
N GLU A 454 24.41 -39.91 -36.57
CA GLU A 454 25.17 -40.90 -37.32
C GLU A 454 24.89 -40.78 -38.82
N GLY A 455 25.96 -40.78 -39.61
CA GLY A 455 25.89 -41.01 -41.04
C GLY A 455 25.72 -42.50 -41.32
N LEU A 456 24.53 -42.88 -41.78
CA LEU A 456 24.24 -44.15 -42.44
C LEU A 456 23.22 -43.88 -43.55
N SER A 457 23.70 -43.62 -44.76
CA SER A 457 23.30 -44.22 -46.06
C SER A 457 23.95 -43.48 -47.21
#